data_AF-A0A4Y1ZJ02-F1
#
_entry.id   AF-A0A4Y1ZJ02-F1
#
_cell.length_a   1.000
_cell.length_b   1.000
_cell.length_c   1.000
_cell.angle_alpha   90.00
_cell.angle_beta   90.00
_cell.angle_gamma   90.00
#
_symmetry.space_group_name_H-M   'P 1'
#
loop_
_entity.id
_entity.type
_entity.pdbx_description
1 polymer ?
#
loop_
_entity_poly.entity_id
_entity_poly.type
_entity_poly.pdbx_seq_one_letter_code
_entity_poly.pdbx_strand_id
1 'polypeptide(L)'
;MTTINPTKEAIKLYAKQLRTPSFTDYEAIIRQLDNEQSYEHFLRDLMRREVSQRQENQQKRRIKAAKFPYPKTLDEFDFSRLIHISPATVWELASCDFIKIDRVL
;
A
#
# COMPACT_ATOMS: atom_id res chain seq x y z
N MET A 1 26.95 -5.35 -24.21
CA MET A 1 25.76 -6.11 -24.62
C MET A 1 25.14 -6.69 -23.37
N THR A 2 23.95 -6.23 -22.98
CA THR A 2 23.29 -6.65 -21.74
C THR A 2 22.94 -8.13 -21.87
N THR A 3 23.52 -8.98 -21.02
CA THR A 3 23.26 -10.41 -20.99
C THR A 3 21.79 -10.62 -20.60
N ILE A 4 20.97 -11.08 -21.56
CA ILE A 4 19.57 -11.38 -21.32
C ILE A 4 19.53 -12.60 -20.40
N ASN A 5 19.10 -12.43 -19.15
CA ASN A 5 18.87 -13.53 -18.22
C ASN A 5 17.47 -14.11 -18.51
N PRO A 6 17.36 -15.33 -19.07
CA PRO A 6 16.09 -15.91 -19.49
C PRO A 6 15.12 -16.11 -18.31
N THR A 7 15.64 -16.41 -17.12
CA THR A 7 14.83 -16.56 -15.90
C THR A 7 14.21 -15.24 -15.47
N LYS A 8 14.97 -14.14 -15.55
CA LYS A 8 14.47 -12.79 -15.21
C LYS A 8 13.35 -12.35 -16.15
N GLU A 9 13.49 -12.66 -17.44
CA GLU A 9 12.45 -12.35 -18.44
C GLU A 9 11.20 -13.22 -18.24
N ALA A 10 11.35 -14.50 -17.90
CA ALA A 10 10.22 -15.36 -17.54
C ALA A 10 9.46 -14.83 -16.31
N ILE A 11 10.18 -14.42 -15.26
CA ILE A 11 9.57 -13.80 -14.06
C ILE A 11 8.77 -12.55 -14.44
N LYS A 12 9.32 -11.67 -15.29
CA LYS A 12 8.59 -10.48 -15.76
C LYS A 12 7.32 -10.85 -16.54
N LEU A 13 7.40 -11.85 -17.41
CA LEU A 13 6.27 -12.33 -18.20
C LEU A 13 5.16 -12.86 -17.28
N TYR A 14 5.50 -13.73 -16.32
CA TYR A 14 4.53 -14.28 -15.37
C TYR A 14 3.96 -13.20 -14.45
N ALA A 15 4.80 -12.28 -13.96
CA ALA A 15 4.34 -11.15 -13.16
C ALA A 15 3.31 -10.29 -13.90
N LYS A 16 3.50 -10.09 -15.22
CA LYS A 16 2.53 -9.39 -16.06
C LYS A 16 1.22 -10.17 -16.21
N GLN A 17 1.27 -11.49 -16.42
CA GLN A 17 0.09 -12.35 -16.55
C GLN A 17 -0.72 -12.41 -15.25
N LEU A 18 -0.04 -12.55 -14.10
CA LEU A 18 -0.64 -12.60 -12.77
C LEU A 18 -1.05 -11.21 -12.23
N ARG A 19 -0.73 -10.14 -12.96
CA ARG A 19 -0.95 -8.74 -12.56
C ARG A 19 -0.26 -8.40 -11.24
N THR A 20 0.94 -8.90 -11.02
CA THR A 20 1.79 -8.64 -9.84
C THR A 20 2.99 -7.77 -10.22
N PRO A 21 2.79 -6.47 -10.49
CA PRO A 21 3.85 -5.60 -11.01
C PRO A 21 5.06 -5.49 -10.07
N SER A 22 4.88 -5.57 -8.75
CA SER A 22 5.99 -5.47 -7.79
C SER A 22 6.96 -6.65 -7.86
N PHE A 23 6.53 -7.79 -8.41
CA PHE A 23 7.37 -8.98 -8.53
C PHE A 23 8.51 -8.81 -9.53
N THR A 24 8.43 -7.81 -10.41
CA THR A 24 9.52 -7.49 -11.35
C THR A 24 10.77 -6.94 -10.64
N ASP A 25 10.62 -6.42 -9.43
CA ASP A 25 11.69 -5.85 -8.60
C ASP A 25 12.08 -6.78 -7.44
N TYR A 26 11.98 -8.10 -7.64
CA TYR A 26 12.32 -9.10 -6.63
C TYR A 26 13.80 -9.04 -6.20
N GLU A 27 14.69 -8.58 -7.08
CA GLU A 27 16.12 -8.43 -6.78
C GLU A 27 16.39 -7.45 -5.63
N ALA A 28 15.55 -6.42 -5.47
CA ALA A 28 15.65 -5.49 -4.35
C ALA A 28 15.38 -6.20 -3.01
N ILE A 29 14.50 -7.21 -2.99
CA ILE A 29 14.22 -8.02 -1.81
C ILE A 29 15.38 -8.99 -1.55
N ILE A 30 15.95 -9.59 -2.60
CA ILE A 30 17.15 -10.44 -2.48
C ILE A 30 18.31 -9.70 -1.83
N ARG A 31 18.51 -8.42 -2.17
CA ARG A 31 19.57 -7.60 -1.56
C ARG A 31 19.34 -7.27 -0.08
N GLN A 32 18.11 -7.39 0.40
CA GLN A 32 17.72 -7.11 1.79
C GLN A 32 17.65 -8.38 2.64
N LEU A 33 17.72 -9.57 2.02
CA LEU A 33 17.75 -10.85 2.70
C LEU A 33 19.14 -11.09 3.30
N ASP A 34 19.18 -11.43 4.58
CA ASP A 34 20.38 -11.98 5.20
C ASP A 34 20.65 -13.41 4.71
N ASN A 35 21.91 -13.85 4.77
CA ASN A 35 22.33 -15.18 4.31
C ASN A 35 21.62 -16.36 5.01
N GLU A 36 20.98 -16.14 6.17
CA GLU A 36 20.29 -17.18 6.95
C GLU A 36 18.78 -17.22 6.71
N GLN A 37 18.21 -16.33 5.89
CA GLN A 37 16.77 -16.31 5.68
C GLN A 37 16.31 -17.40 4.69
N SER A 38 15.34 -18.21 5.13
CA SER A 38 14.68 -19.24 4.32
C SER A 38 13.99 -18.64 3.08
N TYR A 39 13.85 -19.45 2.02
CA TYR A 39 13.05 -19.14 0.84
C TYR A 39 11.58 -18.78 1.19
N GLU A 40 11.05 -19.27 2.31
CA GLU A 40 9.73 -18.89 2.79
C GLU A 40 9.67 -17.41 3.22
N HIS A 41 10.73 -16.89 3.84
CA HIS A 41 10.82 -15.47 4.19
C HIS A 41 10.88 -14.59 2.94
N PHE A 42 11.68 -15.00 1.96
CA PHE A 42 11.73 -14.34 0.66
C PHE A 42 10.34 -14.24 0.02
N LEU A 43 9.63 -15.38 -0.07
CA LEU A 43 8.31 -15.43 -0.71
C LEU A 43 7.29 -14.57 0.04
N ARG A 44 7.29 -14.65 1.38
CA ARG A 44 6.44 -13.82 2.24
C ARG A 44 6.68 -12.34 1.98
N ASP A 45 7.93 -11.90 1.93
CA ASP A 45 8.26 -10.48 1.81
C ASP A 45 7.99 -9.96 0.39
N LEU A 46 8.19 -10.80 -0.63
CA LEU A 46 7.74 -10.54 -2.00
C LEU A 46 6.22 -10.33 -2.09
N MET A 47 5.44 -11.24 -1.49
CA MET A 47 3.99 -11.12 -1.44
C MET A 47 3.53 -9.90 -0.64
N ARG A 48 4.13 -9.66 0.53
CA ARG A 48 3.83 -8.49 1.37
C ARG A 48 4.03 -7.19 0.59
N ARG A 49 5.14 -7.06 -0.14
CA ARG A 49 5.44 -5.87 -0.94
C ARG A 49 4.37 -5.61 -2.01
N GLU A 50 3.93 -6.66 -2.71
CA GLU A 50 2.84 -6.54 -3.69
C GLU A 50 1.53 -6.08 -3.06
N VAL A 51 1.15 -6.65 -1.91
CA VAL A 51 -0.07 -6.24 -1.18
C VAL A 51 0.00 -4.77 -0.78
N SER A 52 1.11 -4.32 -0.18
CA SER A 52 1.30 -2.93 0.22
C SER A 52 1.24 -1.97 -0.97
N GLN A 53 1.91 -2.29 -2.08
CA GLN A 53 1.90 -1.47 -3.29
C GLN A 53 0.48 -1.34 -3.87
N ARG A 54 -0.31 -2.43 -3.85
CA ARG A 54 -1.72 -2.41 -4.30
C ARG A 54 -2.57 -1.51 -3.42
N GLN A 55 -2.41 -1.59 -2.10
CA GLN A 55 -3.13 -0.72 -1.15
C GLN A 55 -2.80 0.75 -1.38
N GLU A 56 -1.51 1.09 -1.50
CA GLU A 56 -1.06 2.47 -1.77
C GLU A 56 -1.61 2.99 -3.10
N ASN A 57 -1.54 2.20 -4.16
CA ASN A 57 -2.09 2.56 -5.47
C ASN A 57 -3.61 2.75 -5.41
N GLN A 58 -4.33 1.92 -4.66
CA GLN A 58 -5.77 2.08 -4.47
C GLN A 58 -6.10 3.37 -3.72
N GLN A 59 -5.36 3.71 -2.67
CA GLN A 59 -5.51 4.96 -1.93
C GLN A 59 -5.26 6.17 -2.84
N LYS A 60 -4.13 6.20 -3.57
CA LYS A 60 -3.82 7.25 -4.55
C LYS A 60 -4.92 7.42 -5.60
N ARG A 61 -5.46 6.31 -6.11
CA ARG A 61 -6.58 6.33 -7.07
C ARG A 61 -7.85 6.92 -6.47
N ARG A 62 -8.21 6.58 -5.23
CA ARG A 62 -9.38 7.13 -4.53
C ARG A 62 -9.24 8.63 -4.30
N ILE A 63 -8.07 9.08 -3.85
CA ILE A 63 -7.79 10.51 -3.66
C ILE A 63 -7.91 11.27 -4.98
N LYS A 64 -7.29 10.75 -6.06
CA LYS A 64 -7.38 11.36 -7.39
C LYS A 64 -8.82 11.39 -7.93
N ALA A 65 -9.59 10.32 -7.69
CA ALA A 65 -10.99 10.23 -8.13
C ALA A 65 -11.91 11.21 -7.41
N ALA A 66 -11.58 11.63 -6.19
CA ALA A 66 -12.34 12.61 -5.45
C ALA A 66 -12.24 14.04 -6.04
N LYS A 67 -11.30 14.30 -6.97
CA LYS A 67 -11.14 15.57 -7.69
C LYS A 67 -11.10 16.80 -6.77
N PHE A 68 -10.49 16.67 -5.60
CA PHE A 68 -10.33 17.80 -4.71
C PHE A 68 -9.44 18.87 -5.37
N PRO A 69 -9.85 20.16 -5.37
CA PRO A 69 -9.07 21.24 -5.97
C PRO A 69 -7.73 21.50 -5.25
N TYR A 70 -7.63 21.08 -3.99
CA TYR A 70 -6.41 21.06 -3.16
C TYR A 70 -6.51 19.87 -2.18
N PRO A 71 -5.39 19.32 -1.69
CA PRO A 71 -5.41 18.25 -0.69
C PRO A 71 -5.99 18.78 0.63
N LYS A 72 -7.31 18.63 0.83
CA LYS A 72 -7.95 18.94 2.10
C LYS A 72 -7.60 17.88 3.14
N THR A 73 -6.81 18.24 4.14
CA THR A 73 -6.63 17.44 5.35
C THR A 73 -7.62 17.90 6.43
N LEU A 74 -7.84 17.06 7.44
CA LEU A 74 -8.62 17.45 8.63
C LEU A 74 -7.98 18.63 9.38
N ASP A 75 -6.65 18.79 9.28
CA ASP A 75 -5.92 19.90 9.90
C ASP A 75 -6.30 21.27 9.31
N GLU A 76 -6.66 21.31 8.03
CA GLU A 76 -7.10 22.53 7.35
C GLU A 76 -8.59 22.82 7.52
N PHE A 77 -9.32 21.95 8.22
CA PHE A 77 -10.76 22.09 8.39
C PHE A 77 -11.10 23.10 9.49
N ASP A 78 -11.89 24.11 9.13
CA ASP A 78 -12.37 25.12 10.07
C ASP A 78 -13.54 24.57 10.89
N PHE A 79 -13.23 23.98 12.05
CA PHE A 79 -14.22 23.39 12.96
C PHE A 79 -15.16 24.43 13.61
N SER A 80 -14.85 25.73 13.55
CA SER A 80 -15.74 26.77 14.06
C SER A 80 -17.09 26.83 13.32
N ARG A 81 -17.15 26.24 12.12
CA ARG A 81 -18.36 26.15 11.29
C ARG A 81 -19.32 25.05 11.74
N LEU A 82 -18.89 24.14 12.62
CA LEU A 82 -19.73 23.06 13.13
C LEU A 82 -20.53 23.54 14.34
N ILE A 83 -21.86 23.54 14.23
CA ILE A 83 -22.75 24.04 15.29
C ILE A 83 -23.09 22.94 16.30
N HIS A 84 -23.10 21.67 15.87
CA HIS A 84 -23.61 20.55 16.66
C HIS A 84 -22.57 19.47 16.97
N ILE A 85 -21.35 19.60 16.43
CA ILE A 85 -20.33 18.56 16.50
C ILE A 85 -19.07 19.18 17.10
N SER A 86 -18.57 18.59 18.18
CA SER A 86 -17.32 19.01 18.78
C SER A 86 -16.13 18.58 17.91
N PRO A 87 -15.05 19.37 17.83
CA PRO A 87 -13.83 18.96 17.12
C PRO A 87 -13.27 17.62 17.65
N ALA A 88 -13.39 17.38 18.96
CA ALA A 88 -12.93 16.14 19.60
C ALA A 88 -13.63 14.90 19.03
N THR A 89 -14.94 14.97 18.82
CA THR A 89 -15.72 13.87 18.21
C THR A 89 -15.26 13.57 16.79
N VAL A 90 -14.90 14.60 16.01
CA VAL A 90 -14.39 14.40 14.65
C VAL A 90 -13.03 13.69 14.67
N TRP A 91 -12.14 14.08 15.58
CA TRP A 91 -10.83 13.44 15.72
C TRP A 91 -10.92 12.01 16.25
N GLU A 92 -11.85 11.73 17.16
CA GLU A 92 -12.17 10.37 17.61
C GLU A 92 -12.60 9.50 16.43
N LEU A 93 -13.51 9.97 15.58
CA LEU A 93 -13.94 9.23 14.39
C LEU A 93 -12.82 9.08 13.35
N ALA A 94 -11.96 10.11 13.20
CA ALA A 94 -10.84 10.08 12.27
C ALA A 94 -9.81 8.99 12.61
N SER A 95 -9.67 8.62 13.89
CA SER A 95 -8.83 7.50 14.32
C SER A 95 -9.23 6.15 13.69
N CYS A 96 -10.49 6.04 13.22
CA CYS A 96 -11.09 4.81 12.73
C CYS A 96 -11.04 3.64 13.73
N ASP A 97 -10.90 3.91 15.04
CA ASP A 97 -10.77 2.86 16.06
C ASP A 97 -12.00 1.95 16.13
N PHE A 98 -13.19 2.48 15.80
CA PHE A 98 -14.42 1.68 15.69
C PHE A 98 -14.32 0.56 14.64
N ILE A 99 -13.49 0.68 13.61
CA ILE A 99 -13.28 -0.37 12.59
C ILE A 99 -12.45 -1.52 13.14
N LYS A 100 -11.53 -1.25 14.08
CA LYS A 100 -10.69 -2.28 14.69
C LYS A 100 -11.50 -3.20 15.60
N ILE A 101 -12.53 -2.65 16.25
CA ILE A 101 -13.40 -3.39 17.17
C ILE A 101 -14.25 -4.42 16.41
N ASP A 102 -14.65 -4.13 15.17
CA ASP A 102 -15.55 -4.98 14.38
C ASP A 102 -14.83 -6.10 13.58
N ARG A 103 -13.48 -6.16 13.63
CA ARG A 103 -12.67 -7.16 12.92
C ARG A 103 -12.24 -8.37 13.79
N VAL A 104 -13.05 -8.78 14.75
CA VAL A 104 -12.85 -10.04 15.52
C VAL A 104 -13.61 -11.22 14.89
N LEU A 105 -13.60 -11.33 13.55
CA LEU A 105 -14.06 -12.53 12.83
C LEU A 105 -12.91 -13.21 12.11
#